data_AF-A0A316ZGB2-F1
#
_entry.id   AF-A0A316ZGB2-F1
#
_cell.length_a   1.000
_cell.length_b   1.000
_cell.length_c   1.000
_cell.angle_alpha   90.00
_cell.angle_beta   90.00
_cell.angle_gamma   90.00
#
_symmetry.space_group_name_H-M   'P 1'
#
loop_
_entity.id
_entity.type
_entity.pdbx_description
1 polymer ?
#
loop_
_entity_poly.entity_id
_entity_poly.type
_entity_poly.pdbx_seq_one_letter_code
_entity_poly.pdbx_strand_id
1 'polypeptide(L)'
;MVSHADLGSTSGGEANPLTVGEGSDVWGWVSPSGREFACVTQTDGSAFVEVLPSGEQRFLGRLPTNTVPSLWRDAKNVGPYMFIGSEARNHGVQVFDMRKLEAFGPRSRPAIFTADAVFTGVGSSHNIVNMADSNYLMVVGQKECSGSPYIVDIRDPLNPKKVGCQSNLDGYSHDAQVIRYSGPDSRYTGREIVISYNEDTLTIYDATVKDNLRVVSRTGYEGAQYTHQGWLVDGAQTHILMNDELDEIEGTTPEGGRTATLVWNISDLEKPVQEGIFSSPATSIGHNAYPKDGYSYASNYCSGLRVTDTRQVNSGGGAASMKEVAFFDVRPEDDSVEFFGAWSHFIFPSGWIAVNSIERGSFIVRVQPGVLASGGKKGGPKGPKGPK
;
A
#
# COMPACT_ATOMS: atom_id res chain seq x y z
N MET A 1 -11.82 -17.11 3.64
CA MET A 1 -11.92 -16.64 2.24
C MET A 1 -13.38 -16.33 1.95
N VAL A 2 -13.66 -15.27 1.20
CA VAL A 2 -14.98 -14.91 0.65
C VAL A 2 -14.73 -14.43 -0.77
N SER A 3 -15.50 -14.93 -1.73
CA SER A 3 -15.33 -14.60 -3.14
C SER A 3 -15.72 -13.15 -3.41
N HIS A 4 -15.24 -12.59 -4.53
CA HIS A 4 -15.65 -11.24 -4.94
C HIS A 4 -17.15 -11.13 -5.21
N ALA A 5 -17.75 -12.19 -5.73
CA ALA A 5 -19.20 -12.28 -5.94
C ALA A 5 -19.98 -12.29 -4.61
N ASP A 6 -19.48 -12.99 -3.58
CA ASP A 6 -20.09 -12.98 -2.25
C ASP A 6 -19.94 -11.63 -1.53
N LEU A 7 -18.91 -10.86 -1.88
CA LEU A 7 -18.76 -9.43 -1.51
C LEU A 7 -19.61 -8.50 -2.38
N GLY A 8 -20.43 -9.07 -3.27
CA GLY A 8 -21.45 -8.39 -4.04
C GLY A 8 -20.98 -7.90 -5.40
N SER A 9 -19.74 -8.16 -5.83
CA SER A 9 -19.25 -7.78 -7.17
C SER A 9 -19.97 -8.57 -8.27
N THR A 10 -20.27 -7.89 -9.37
CA THR A 10 -21.06 -8.44 -10.49
C THR A 10 -20.37 -8.30 -11.84
N SER A 11 -19.17 -7.72 -11.88
CA SER A 11 -18.45 -7.46 -13.13
C SER A 11 -17.00 -7.91 -13.02
N GLY A 12 -16.47 -8.47 -14.10
CA GLY A 12 -15.03 -8.67 -14.32
C GLY A 12 -14.36 -7.38 -14.79
N GLY A 13 -13.04 -7.31 -14.66
CA GLY A 13 -12.20 -6.21 -15.10
C GLY A 13 -11.94 -6.17 -16.59
N GLU A 14 -11.19 -5.15 -17.01
CA GLU A 14 -10.88 -4.92 -18.43
C GLU A 14 -10.08 -6.08 -19.05
N ALA A 15 -9.25 -6.74 -18.25
CA ALA A 15 -8.48 -7.91 -18.66
C ALA A 15 -9.35 -9.14 -18.91
N ASN A 16 -10.48 -9.27 -18.21
CA ASN A 16 -11.43 -10.35 -18.43
C ASN A 16 -12.88 -9.94 -18.15
N PRO A 17 -13.56 -9.27 -19.10
CA PRO A 17 -14.92 -8.76 -18.90
C PRO A 17 -15.97 -9.86 -18.68
N LEU A 18 -15.62 -11.12 -18.94
CA LEU A 18 -16.48 -12.29 -18.84
C LEU A 18 -16.39 -12.99 -17.47
N THR A 19 -15.43 -12.62 -16.62
CA THR A 19 -15.40 -13.10 -15.22
C THR A 19 -16.38 -12.31 -14.37
N VAL A 20 -16.72 -12.86 -13.20
CA VAL A 20 -17.50 -12.16 -12.19
C VAL A 20 -16.58 -11.90 -11.00
N GLY A 21 -16.32 -10.63 -10.74
CA GLY A 21 -15.62 -10.19 -9.54
C GLY A 21 -14.11 -10.38 -9.63
N GLU A 22 -13.42 -9.29 -9.96
CA GLU A 22 -11.97 -9.17 -9.81
C GLU A 22 -11.64 -8.12 -8.74
N GLY A 23 -10.57 -8.37 -7.98
CA GLY A 23 -10.11 -7.54 -6.86
C GLY A 23 -8.81 -6.82 -7.15
N SER A 24 -8.61 -5.69 -6.47
CA SER A 24 -7.37 -4.93 -6.51
C SER A 24 -6.89 -4.59 -5.10
N ASP A 25 -6.63 -3.32 -4.78
CA ASP A 25 -6.12 -2.91 -3.48
C ASP A 25 -7.02 -3.33 -2.30
N VAL A 26 -6.44 -3.41 -1.11
CA VAL A 26 -7.16 -3.55 0.14
C VAL A 26 -6.51 -2.68 1.20
N TRP A 27 -7.35 -1.90 1.88
CA TRP A 27 -6.90 -1.04 2.96
C TRP A 27 -7.82 -1.16 4.16
N GLY A 28 -7.38 -0.71 5.33
CA GLY A 28 -8.13 -0.89 6.56
C GLY A 28 -8.21 0.34 7.43
N TRP A 29 -9.17 0.29 8.35
CA TRP A 29 -9.33 1.27 9.42
C TRP A 29 -9.73 0.55 10.71
N VAL A 30 -9.16 1.00 11.82
CA VAL A 30 -9.50 0.52 13.16
C VAL A 30 -10.30 1.60 13.87
N SER A 31 -11.52 1.24 14.25
CA SER A 31 -12.40 2.14 14.98
C SER A 31 -11.89 2.45 16.39
N PRO A 32 -12.32 3.58 16.99
CA PRO A 32 -12.07 3.86 18.40
C PRO A 32 -12.58 2.77 19.35
N SER A 33 -13.60 2.00 18.94
CA SER A 33 -14.11 0.86 19.70
C SER A 33 -13.25 -0.42 19.57
N GLY A 34 -12.18 -0.38 18.77
CA GLY A 34 -11.25 -1.49 18.56
C GLY A 34 -11.69 -2.50 17.49
N ARG A 35 -12.79 -2.23 16.78
CA ARG A 35 -13.24 -3.05 15.64
C ARG A 35 -12.43 -2.72 14.40
N GLU A 36 -12.11 -3.76 13.64
CA GLU A 36 -11.22 -3.72 12.49
C GLU A 36 -12.02 -3.88 11.20
N PHE A 37 -11.91 -2.91 10.29
CA PHE A 37 -12.66 -2.88 9.04
C PHE A 37 -11.70 -2.82 7.86
N ALA A 38 -11.98 -3.58 6.80
CA ALA A 38 -11.29 -3.48 5.53
C ALA A 38 -12.22 -2.92 4.44
N CYS A 39 -11.65 -2.07 3.59
CA CYS A 39 -12.15 -1.70 2.28
C CYS A 39 -11.47 -2.61 1.25
N VAL A 40 -12.21 -3.57 0.73
CA VAL A 40 -11.78 -4.51 -0.31
C VAL A 40 -12.19 -3.92 -1.65
N THR A 41 -11.22 -3.46 -2.45
CA THR A 41 -11.52 -2.87 -3.75
C THR A 41 -11.72 -3.96 -4.81
N GLN A 42 -12.63 -3.68 -5.73
CA GLN A 42 -13.09 -4.57 -6.77
C GLN A 42 -13.34 -3.75 -8.05
N THR A 43 -13.43 -4.43 -9.19
CA THR A 43 -13.62 -3.75 -10.48
C THR A 43 -14.81 -2.78 -10.47
N ASP A 44 -15.95 -3.19 -9.94
CA ASP A 44 -17.21 -2.44 -9.96
C ASP A 44 -17.48 -1.65 -8.65
N GLY A 45 -16.50 -1.53 -7.75
CA GLY A 45 -16.62 -0.70 -6.54
C GLY A 45 -15.76 -1.18 -5.38
N SER A 46 -16.22 -0.97 -4.16
CA SER A 46 -15.51 -1.37 -2.95
C SER A 46 -16.45 -2.03 -1.96
N ALA A 47 -16.10 -3.22 -1.48
CA ALA A 47 -16.78 -3.90 -0.41
C ALA A 47 -16.18 -3.50 0.95
N PHE A 48 -17.03 -3.38 1.96
CA PHE A 48 -16.63 -3.16 3.34
C PHE A 48 -16.88 -4.41 4.16
N VAL A 49 -15.84 -4.89 4.84
CA VAL A 49 -15.91 -6.06 5.71
C VAL A 49 -15.41 -5.71 7.10
N GLU A 50 -15.98 -6.33 8.13
CA GLU A 50 -15.37 -6.35 9.46
C GLU A 50 -14.53 -7.62 9.62
N VAL A 51 -13.30 -7.46 10.09
CA VAL A 51 -12.44 -8.57 10.49
C VAL A 51 -12.71 -8.86 11.96
N LEU A 52 -13.33 -10.01 12.23
CA LEU A 52 -13.69 -10.42 13.58
C LEU A 52 -12.47 -10.98 14.33
N PRO A 53 -12.45 -10.95 15.67
CA PRO A 53 -11.36 -11.55 16.45
C PRO A 53 -11.08 -13.02 16.13
N SER A 54 -12.09 -13.76 15.67
CA SER A 54 -11.98 -15.15 15.21
C SER A 54 -11.22 -15.33 13.89
N GLY A 55 -10.95 -14.26 13.15
CA GLY A 55 -10.39 -14.29 11.79
C GLY A 55 -11.46 -14.43 10.71
N GLU A 56 -12.74 -14.48 11.07
CA GLU A 56 -13.83 -14.43 10.11
C GLU A 56 -14.02 -13.01 9.56
N GLN A 57 -14.31 -12.89 8.27
CA GLN A 57 -14.70 -11.62 7.66
C GLN A 57 -16.22 -11.55 7.51
N ARG A 58 -16.81 -10.46 8.02
CA ARG A 58 -18.25 -10.19 7.90
C ARG A 58 -18.49 -9.09 6.88
N PHE A 59 -19.13 -9.44 5.76
CA PHE A 59 -19.53 -8.46 4.75
C PHE A 59 -20.62 -7.52 5.29
N LEU A 60 -20.34 -6.21 5.25
CA LEU A 60 -21.20 -5.16 5.79
C LEU A 60 -21.98 -4.42 4.69
N GLY A 61 -21.50 -4.51 3.45
CA GLY A 61 -22.07 -3.80 2.32
C GLY A 61 -20.99 -3.28 1.39
N ARG A 62 -21.42 -2.63 0.30
CA ARG A 62 -20.50 -2.14 -0.73
C ARG A 62 -20.86 -0.73 -1.18
N LEU A 63 -19.83 0.01 -1.60
CA LEU A 63 -19.94 1.26 -2.33
C LEU A 63 -19.71 0.96 -3.83
N PRO A 64 -20.71 1.13 -4.71
CA PRO A 64 -20.52 0.99 -6.15
C PRO A 64 -19.51 2.01 -6.70
N THR A 65 -18.85 1.65 -7.81
CA THR A 65 -17.99 2.57 -8.59
C THR A 65 -18.74 3.86 -8.91
N ASN A 66 -18.04 4.99 -8.89
CA ASN A 66 -18.66 6.29 -9.18
C ASN A 66 -19.11 6.42 -10.64
N THR A 67 -18.39 5.77 -11.56
CA THR A 67 -18.64 5.87 -13.00
C THR A 67 -18.76 4.50 -13.64
N VAL A 68 -17.67 3.98 -14.19
CA VAL A 68 -17.60 2.70 -14.88
C VAL A 68 -16.71 1.73 -14.11
N PRO A 69 -16.87 0.41 -14.33
CA PRO A 69 -15.95 -0.57 -13.77
C PRO A 69 -14.52 -0.34 -14.29
N SER A 70 -13.54 -0.53 -13.40
CA SER A 70 -12.10 -0.57 -13.71
C SER A 70 -11.40 -1.33 -12.59
N LEU A 71 -10.52 -2.26 -12.96
CA LEU A 71 -9.78 -3.07 -12.00
C LEU A 71 -8.81 -2.23 -11.18
N TRP A 72 -8.16 -1.25 -11.82
CA TRP A 72 -7.23 -0.31 -11.19
C TRP A 72 -8.00 0.63 -10.26
N ARG A 73 -8.04 0.24 -8.99
CA ARG A 73 -8.72 0.93 -7.90
C ARG A 73 -7.84 0.84 -6.67
N ASP A 74 -7.65 1.98 -6.03
CA ASP A 74 -6.82 2.11 -4.84
C ASP A 74 -7.60 2.79 -3.72
N ALA A 75 -7.31 2.41 -2.48
CA ALA A 75 -7.94 3.01 -1.31
C ALA A 75 -6.90 3.32 -0.23
N LYS A 76 -6.98 4.53 0.36
CA LYS A 76 -6.24 4.85 1.58
C LYS A 76 -7.10 5.62 2.55
N ASN A 77 -6.85 5.42 3.84
CA ASN A 77 -7.56 6.15 4.89
C ASN A 77 -6.76 7.35 5.43
N VAL A 78 -7.48 8.42 5.77
CA VAL A 78 -6.98 9.48 6.67
C VAL A 78 -8.00 9.65 7.79
N GLY A 79 -7.58 9.33 9.01
CA GLY A 79 -8.51 9.15 10.12
C GLY A 79 -9.58 8.10 9.78
N PRO A 80 -10.88 8.39 10.00
CA PRO A 80 -11.97 7.47 9.68
C PRO A 80 -12.46 7.54 8.22
N TYR A 81 -11.91 8.42 7.39
CA TYR A 81 -12.37 8.57 6.02
C TYR A 81 -11.52 7.71 5.09
N MET A 82 -12.19 6.88 4.28
CA MET A 82 -11.57 6.13 3.20
C MET A 82 -11.70 6.92 1.90
N PHE A 83 -10.57 7.18 1.24
CA PHE A 83 -10.49 7.85 -0.06
C PHE A 83 -10.23 6.79 -1.11
N ILE A 84 -11.08 6.71 -2.13
CA ILE A 84 -11.07 5.64 -3.13
C ILE A 84 -10.92 6.27 -4.52
N GLY A 85 -9.78 6.02 -5.15
CA GLY A 85 -9.44 6.43 -6.51
C GLY A 85 -9.57 5.28 -7.50
N SER A 86 -9.64 5.58 -8.80
CA SER A 86 -9.61 4.56 -9.84
C SER A 86 -9.21 5.16 -11.19
N GLU A 87 -8.64 4.34 -12.06
CA GLU A 87 -8.37 4.70 -13.45
C GLU A 87 -9.64 4.82 -14.30
N ALA A 88 -10.79 4.41 -13.76
CA ALA A 88 -12.08 4.60 -14.40
C ALA A 88 -12.26 6.06 -14.85
N ARG A 89 -12.68 6.23 -16.09
CA ARG A 89 -12.86 7.56 -16.70
C ARG A 89 -13.84 8.40 -15.88
N ASN A 90 -13.43 9.63 -15.56
CA ASN A 90 -14.19 10.62 -14.78
C ASN A 90 -14.63 10.11 -13.38
N HIS A 91 -13.94 9.12 -12.82
CA HIS A 91 -14.24 8.57 -11.51
C HIS A 91 -14.09 9.60 -10.39
N GLY A 92 -13.06 10.44 -10.45
CA GLY A 92 -12.65 11.29 -9.32
C GLY A 92 -12.18 10.47 -8.12
N VAL A 93 -12.28 11.03 -6.93
CA VAL A 93 -11.98 10.34 -5.66
C VAL A 93 -13.23 10.29 -4.79
N GLN A 94 -13.77 9.09 -4.56
CA GLN A 94 -14.89 8.90 -3.63
C GLN A 94 -14.38 8.99 -2.19
N VAL A 95 -15.15 9.64 -1.32
CA VAL A 95 -14.90 9.69 0.13
C VAL A 95 -16.01 8.92 0.84
N PHE A 96 -15.61 7.99 1.71
CA PHE A 96 -16.54 7.22 2.53
C PHE A 96 -16.19 7.33 4.02
N ASP A 97 -17.17 7.67 4.85
CA ASP A 97 -17.01 7.70 6.30
C ASP A 97 -17.14 6.30 6.91
N MET A 98 -16.02 5.70 7.30
CA MET A 98 -15.97 4.33 7.84
C MET A 98 -16.70 4.18 9.18
N ARG A 99 -16.98 5.28 9.91
CA ARG A 99 -17.73 5.20 11.19
C ARG A 99 -19.14 4.67 11.01
N LYS A 100 -19.73 4.81 9.82
CA LYS A 100 -21.03 4.23 9.48
C LYS A 100 -21.07 2.71 9.69
N LEU A 101 -19.93 2.04 9.48
CA LEU A 101 -19.79 0.60 9.64
C LEU A 101 -19.95 0.17 11.12
N GLU A 102 -19.71 1.07 12.07
CA GLU A 102 -19.90 0.76 13.50
C GLU A 102 -21.36 0.47 13.85
N ALA A 103 -22.32 1.01 13.08
CA ALA A 103 -23.74 0.73 13.28
C ALA A 103 -24.15 -0.71 12.87
N PHE A 104 -23.28 -1.47 12.19
CA PHE A 104 -23.57 -2.82 11.74
C PHE A 104 -23.22 -3.84 12.83
N GLY A 105 -24.22 -4.58 13.29
CA GLY A 105 -24.06 -5.69 14.24
C GLY A 105 -24.16 -7.07 13.57
N PRO A 106 -24.14 -8.17 14.36
CA PRO A 106 -24.14 -9.54 13.84
C PRO A 106 -25.36 -9.93 13.00
N ARG A 107 -26.49 -9.21 13.13
CA ARG A 107 -27.73 -9.48 12.38
C ARG A 107 -28.02 -8.44 11.30
N SER A 108 -27.13 -7.46 11.12
CA SER A 108 -27.28 -6.45 10.07
C SER A 108 -27.15 -7.12 8.71
N ARG A 109 -28.03 -6.74 7.78
CA ARG A 109 -27.90 -7.15 6.37
C ARG A 109 -26.87 -6.25 5.68
N PRO A 110 -26.11 -6.75 4.70
CA PRO A 110 -25.25 -5.91 3.88
C PRO A 110 -26.02 -4.78 3.21
N ALA A 111 -25.44 -3.59 3.16
CA ALA A 111 -26.04 -2.41 2.53
C ALA A 111 -25.38 -2.08 1.19
N ILE A 112 -26.11 -1.36 0.32
CA ILE A 112 -25.50 -0.61 -0.78
C ILE A 112 -25.34 0.82 -0.29
N PHE A 113 -24.09 1.28 -0.21
CA PHE A 113 -23.74 2.62 0.26
C PHE A 113 -23.66 3.61 -0.89
N THR A 114 -23.73 4.89 -0.55
CA THR A 114 -23.34 6.01 -1.41
C THR A 114 -22.11 6.68 -0.83
N ALA A 115 -21.28 7.27 -1.70
CA ALA A 115 -20.15 8.09 -1.26
C ALA A 115 -20.67 9.30 -0.46
N ASP A 116 -19.94 9.71 0.57
CA ASP A 116 -20.24 10.89 1.38
C ASP A 116 -19.84 12.18 0.66
N ALA A 117 -18.79 12.10 -0.15
CA ALA A 117 -18.37 13.14 -1.07
C ALA A 117 -17.67 12.50 -2.28
N VAL A 118 -17.56 13.25 -3.37
CA VAL A 118 -16.73 12.89 -4.52
C VAL A 118 -15.90 14.10 -4.90
N PHE A 119 -14.58 13.99 -4.80
CA PHE A 119 -13.67 15.01 -5.29
C PHE A 119 -13.47 14.84 -6.80
N THR A 120 -13.90 15.83 -7.58
CA THR A 120 -13.85 15.81 -9.05
C THR A 120 -12.72 16.67 -9.62
N GLY A 121 -11.73 17.05 -8.80
CA GLY A 121 -10.59 17.85 -9.25
C GLY A 121 -9.58 17.08 -10.10
N VAL A 122 -9.71 15.75 -10.14
CA VAL A 122 -9.04 14.81 -11.04
C VAL A 122 -10.11 13.95 -11.72
N GLY A 123 -9.86 13.54 -12.96
CA GLY A 123 -10.73 12.63 -13.70
C GLY A 123 -10.52 11.18 -13.29
N SER A 124 -9.27 10.73 -13.23
CA SER A 124 -8.87 9.36 -12.89
C SER A 124 -7.53 9.38 -12.14
N SER A 125 -7.22 8.31 -11.41
CA SER A 125 -5.99 8.17 -10.63
C SER A 125 -5.58 6.71 -10.52
N HIS A 126 -4.28 6.44 -10.53
CA HIS A 126 -3.77 5.08 -10.32
C HIS A 126 -3.77 4.74 -8.82
N ASN A 127 -3.06 5.54 -8.02
CA ASN A 127 -3.00 5.39 -6.56
C ASN A 127 -3.47 6.63 -5.80
N ILE A 128 -3.86 6.39 -4.56
CA ILE A 128 -4.09 7.40 -3.53
C ILE A 128 -2.98 7.25 -2.49
N VAL A 129 -2.36 8.36 -2.09
CA VAL A 129 -1.31 8.36 -1.08
C VAL A 129 -1.74 9.23 0.10
N ASN A 130 -1.72 8.65 1.30
CA ASN A 130 -2.13 9.35 2.50
C ASN A 130 -1.02 10.27 3.05
N MET A 131 -1.36 11.53 3.29
CA MET A 131 -0.50 12.49 4.01
C MET A 131 -1.13 12.80 5.36
N ALA A 132 -1.33 11.74 6.16
CA ALA A 132 -2.23 11.77 7.31
C ALA A 132 -1.80 12.77 8.40
N ASP A 133 -0.50 12.94 8.63
CA ASP A 133 0.04 13.86 9.65
C ASP A 133 -0.33 15.32 9.40
N SER A 134 -0.57 15.71 8.15
CA SER A 134 -0.90 17.08 7.77
C SER A 134 -2.33 17.26 7.26
N ASN A 135 -3.15 16.20 7.22
CA ASN A 135 -4.51 16.17 6.65
C ASN A 135 -4.54 16.59 5.18
N TYR A 136 -3.63 16.00 4.39
CA TYR A 136 -3.64 16.08 2.93
C TYR A 136 -3.77 14.69 2.32
N LEU A 137 -4.13 14.67 1.05
CA LEU A 137 -4.05 13.51 0.17
C LEU A 137 -3.12 13.87 -0.98
N MET A 138 -2.34 12.91 -1.45
CA MET A 138 -1.65 13.02 -2.73
C MET A 138 -2.26 12.01 -3.69
N VAL A 139 -2.72 12.48 -4.85
CA VAL A 139 -3.27 11.66 -5.92
C VAL A 139 -2.20 11.53 -7.00
N VAL A 140 -1.91 10.29 -7.42
CA VAL A 140 -0.84 9.97 -8.37
C VAL A 140 -1.38 9.14 -9.54
N GLY A 141 -0.61 9.02 -10.63
CA GLY A 141 -1.07 8.40 -11.87
C GLY A 141 -2.22 9.14 -12.58
N GLN A 142 -2.40 10.42 -12.30
CA GLN A 142 -3.45 11.27 -12.87
C GLN A 142 -2.92 12.11 -14.06
N LYS A 143 -3.81 12.65 -14.92
CA LYS A 143 -3.39 13.36 -16.15
C LYS A 143 -3.29 14.88 -16.00
N GLU A 144 -4.06 15.47 -15.08
CA GLU A 144 -4.15 16.90 -14.79
C GLU A 144 -2.81 17.58 -14.48
N CYS A 145 -1.84 16.83 -13.92
CA CYS A 145 -0.47 17.31 -13.67
C CYS A 145 0.59 16.46 -14.40
N SER A 146 0.27 15.89 -15.56
CA SER A 146 1.21 15.09 -16.36
C SER A 146 1.78 13.88 -15.59
N GLY A 147 0.97 13.24 -14.74
CA GLY A 147 1.39 12.11 -13.91
C GLY A 147 2.02 12.49 -12.57
N SER A 148 2.44 13.75 -12.40
CA SER A 148 3.13 14.20 -11.18
C SER A 148 2.19 14.32 -9.98
N PRO A 149 2.71 14.41 -8.74
CA PRO A 149 1.90 14.59 -7.53
C PRO A 149 0.81 15.66 -7.61
N TYR A 150 -0.44 15.27 -7.32
CA TYR A 150 -1.57 16.17 -7.15
C TYR A 150 -1.96 16.25 -5.66
N ILE A 151 -1.80 17.41 -5.04
CA ILE A 151 -2.05 17.59 -3.60
C ILE A 151 -3.45 18.12 -3.35
N VAL A 152 -4.18 17.45 -2.46
CA VAL A 152 -5.54 17.77 -2.04
C VAL A 152 -5.57 18.04 -0.53
N ASP A 153 -6.11 19.17 -0.13
CA ASP A 153 -6.45 19.49 1.26
C ASP A 153 -7.71 18.76 1.68
N ILE A 154 -7.62 17.98 2.75
CA ILE A 154 -8.71 17.19 3.33
C ILE A 154 -8.93 17.51 4.81
N ARG A 155 -8.54 18.71 5.27
CA ARG A 155 -8.90 19.18 6.63
C ARG A 155 -10.41 19.21 6.87
N ASP A 156 -11.18 19.38 5.80
CA ASP A 156 -12.59 19.02 5.71
C ASP A 156 -12.74 17.85 4.72
N PRO A 157 -12.75 16.59 5.20
CA PRO A 157 -12.74 15.41 4.32
C PRO A 157 -13.92 15.31 3.38
N LEU A 158 -15.05 15.95 3.70
CA LEU A 158 -16.26 15.96 2.86
C LEU A 158 -16.28 17.11 1.86
N ASN A 159 -15.28 18.00 1.91
CA ASN A 159 -15.09 19.09 0.97
C ASN A 159 -13.60 19.18 0.54
N PRO A 160 -13.03 18.13 -0.10
CA PRO A 160 -11.63 18.15 -0.51
C PRO A 160 -11.34 19.24 -1.52
N LYS A 161 -10.17 19.88 -1.42
CA LYS A 161 -9.78 20.99 -2.30
C LYS A 161 -8.40 20.80 -2.88
N LYS A 162 -8.25 21.06 -4.18
CA LYS A 162 -6.94 21.14 -4.83
C LYS A 162 -6.07 22.18 -4.13
N VAL A 163 -4.81 21.83 -3.89
CA VAL A 163 -3.77 22.75 -3.39
C VAL A 163 -2.56 22.80 -4.32
N GLY A 164 -2.00 21.64 -4.70
CA GLY A 164 -0.78 21.56 -5.49
C GLY A 164 -0.96 20.71 -6.73
N CYS A 165 -0.32 21.11 -7.83
CA CYS A 165 -0.30 20.39 -9.10
C CYS A 165 0.76 20.99 -10.01
N GLN A 166 1.91 20.34 -10.09
CA GLN A 166 3.08 20.84 -10.83
C GLN A 166 3.47 19.81 -11.89
N SER A 167 3.26 20.15 -13.18
CA SER A 167 3.56 19.23 -14.29
C SER A 167 5.04 19.12 -14.64
N ASN A 168 5.91 19.95 -14.04
CA ASN A 168 7.34 20.03 -14.35
C ASN A 168 8.23 19.41 -13.26
N LEU A 169 7.69 18.48 -12.48
CA LEU A 169 8.46 17.65 -11.55
C LEU A 169 9.11 16.53 -12.36
N ASP A 170 8.89 15.27 -11.99
CA ASP A 170 9.57 14.12 -12.57
C ASP A 170 8.66 13.23 -13.42
N GLY A 171 7.58 13.80 -13.96
CA GLY A 171 6.65 13.03 -14.79
C GLY A 171 5.72 12.15 -13.95
N TYR A 172 5.52 10.92 -14.40
CA TYR A 172 4.55 9.99 -13.82
C TYR A 172 5.02 9.46 -12.46
N SER A 173 4.17 9.59 -11.44
CA SER A 173 4.35 8.92 -10.17
C SER A 173 3.32 7.81 -10.07
N HIS A 174 3.79 6.58 -9.86
CA HIS A 174 2.96 5.40 -9.73
C HIS A 174 2.40 5.26 -8.31
N ASP A 175 3.28 5.28 -7.31
CA ASP A 175 2.96 5.22 -5.88
C ASP A 175 3.97 6.05 -5.08
N ALA A 176 3.71 6.27 -3.79
CA ALA A 176 4.64 6.94 -2.91
C ALA A 176 4.38 6.65 -1.42
N GLN A 177 5.43 6.86 -0.61
CA GLN A 177 5.32 6.99 0.83
C GLN A 177 5.56 8.43 1.27
N VAL A 178 4.68 8.98 2.12
CA VAL A 178 4.89 10.29 2.75
C VAL A 178 5.29 10.14 4.20
N ILE A 179 6.35 10.84 4.60
CA ILE A 179 6.90 10.79 5.95
C ILE A 179 7.17 12.18 6.50
N ARG A 180 6.95 12.37 7.80
CA ARG A 180 7.60 13.45 8.53
C ARG A 180 9.04 13.05 8.83
N TYR A 181 9.98 13.71 8.18
CA TYR A 181 11.36 13.25 8.18
C TYR A 181 12.05 13.48 9.53
N SER A 182 12.64 12.43 10.08
CA SER A 182 13.43 12.43 11.31
C SER A 182 14.68 11.55 11.21
N GLY A 183 15.08 11.20 9.97
CA GLY A 183 16.29 10.43 9.69
C GLY A 183 17.58 11.25 9.83
N PRO A 184 18.72 10.68 9.41
CA PRO A 184 20.05 11.26 9.62
C PRO A 184 20.37 12.50 8.77
N ASP A 185 19.64 12.76 7.67
CA ASP A 185 19.88 13.93 6.83
C ASP A 185 19.32 15.22 7.47
N SER A 186 20.16 15.88 8.25
CA SER A 186 19.79 17.07 9.03
C SER A 186 19.22 18.24 8.20
N ARG A 187 19.45 18.29 6.88
CA ARG A 187 18.89 19.33 5.98
C ARG A 187 17.36 19.26 5.89
N TYR A 188 16.81 18.07 6.11
CA TYR A 188 15.38 17.77 5.91
C TYR A 188 14.65 17.42 7.21
N THR A 189 15.29 17.47 8.37
CA THR A 189 14.63 17.18 9.66
C THR A 189 13.37 18.03 9.87
N GLY A 190 12.26 17.37 10.19
CA GLY A 190 10.96 17.99 10.42
C GLY A 190 10.18 18.38 9.16
N ARG A 191 10.77 18.20 7.96
CA ARG A 191 10.09 18.40 6.69
C ARG A 191 9.16 17.23 6.37
N GLU A 192 8.24 17.48 5.46
CA GLU A 192 7.38 16.43 4.92
C GLU A 192 7.97 15.95 3.60
N ILE A 193 8.46 14.73 3.60
CA ILE A 193 9.19 14.13 2.48
C ILE A 193 8.29 13.10 1.81
N VAL A 194 8.27 13.12 0.48
CA VAL A 194 7.60 12.15 -0.37
C VAL A 194 8.67 11.31 -1.03
N ILE A 195 8.64 10.00 -0.79
CA ILE A 195 9.46 9.00 -1.49
C ILE A 195 8.57 8.40 -2.56
N SER A 196 8.83 8.72 -3.82
CA SER A 196 7.98 8.42 -4.97
C SER A 196 8.62 7.39 -5.89
N TYR A 197 7.78 6.53 -6.44
CA TYR A 197 8.14 5.43 -7.33
C TYR A 197 7.57 5.74 -8.71
N ASN A 198 8.44 6.10 -9.66
CA ASN A 198 8.04 6.83 -10.88
C ASN A 198 8.18 5.98 -12.16
N GLU A 199 8.04 4.66 -12.08
CA GLU A 199 8.25 3.70 -13.19
C GLU A 199 9.72 3.60 -13.66
N ASP A 200 10.46 4.71 -13.70
CA ASP A 200 11.87 4.77 -14.17
C ASP A 200 12.89 5.08 -13.07
N THR A 201 12.42 5.66 -11.96
CA THR A 201 13.27 6.24 -10.93
C THR A 201 12.68 6.14 -9.53
N LEU A 202 13.56 6.10 -8.53
CA LEU A 202 13.27 6.51 -7.17
C LEU A 202 13.42 8.03 -7.06
N THR A 203 12.34 8.74 -6.77
CA THR A 203 12.33 10.20 -6.73
C THR A 203 11.86 10.71 -5.38
N ILE A 204 12.66 11.60 -4.79
CA ILE A 204 12.37 12.17 -3.48
C ILE A 204 11.94 13.63 -3.66
N TYR A 205 10.79 13.99 -3.09
CA TYR A 205 10.31 15.36 -3.06
C TYR A 205 10.24 15.91 -1.62
N ASP A 206 10.48 17.20 -1.47
CA ASP A 206 10.08 17.97 -0.30
C ASP A 206 8.70 18.61 -0.56
N ALA A 207 7.69 18.10 0.15
CA ALA A 207 6.30 18.53 0.10
C ALA A 207 5.90 19.38 1.30
N THR A 208 6.87 19.96 2.02
CA THR A 208 6.58 20.87 3.15
C THR A 208 5.68 22.03 2.72
N VAL A 209 5.92 22.57 1.53
CA VAL A 209 5.07 23.59 0.89
C VAL A 209 4.19 22.90 -0.15
N LYS A 210 2.90 22.75 0.17
CA LYS A 210 1.96 21.84 -0.50
C LYS A 210 1.59 22.23 -1.94
N ASP A 211 1.74 23.50 -2.30
CA ASP A 211 1.50 24.02 -3.65
C ASP A 211 2.81 24.22 -4.45
N ASN A 212 3.95 23.90 -3.85
CA ASN A 212 5.27 24.06 -4.45
C ASN A 212 6.23 22.96 -3.98
N LEU A 213 5.95 21.72 -4.39
CA LEU A 213 6.84 20.58 -4.16
C LEU A 213 8.18 20.82 -4.85
N ARG A 214 9.26 20.37 -4.21
CA ARG A 214 10.62 20.46 -4.74
C ARG A 214 11.21 19.08 -4.88
N VAL A 215 11.76 18.79 -6.06
CA VAL A 215 12.60 17.61 -6.27
C VAL A 215 13.85 17.75 -5.42
N VAL A 216 14.11 16.76 -4.58
CA VAL A 216 15.34 16.60 -3.81
C VAL A 216 16.34 15.75 -4.59
N SER A 217 15.88 14.62 -5.11
CA SER A 217 16.68 13.71 -5.93
C SER A 217 15.79 12.94 -6.91
N ARG A 218 16.43 12.47 -8.00
CA ARG A 218 15.90 11.51 -8.96
C ARG A 218 16.99 10.49 -9.19
N THR A 219 16.73 9.24 -8.87
CA THR A 219 17.77 8.23 -8.86
C THR A 219 17.29 6.98 -9.58
N GLY A 220 17.87 6.73 -10.75
CA GLY A 220 17.69 5.48 -11.48
C GLY A 220 18.58 4.36 -10.93
N TYR A 221 18.37 3.15 -11.43
CA TYR A 221 19.15 1.96 -11.10
C TYR A 221 19.29 1.06 -12.32
N GLU A 222 20.28 0.18 -12.28
CA GLU A 222 20.49 -0.81 -13.34
C GLU A 222 19.33 -1.81 -13.39
N GLY A 223 18.81 -2.08 -14.59
CA GLY A 223 17.74 -3.05 -14.80
C GLY A 223 16.31 -2.51 -14.63
N ALA A 224 16.13 -1.23 -14.30
CA ALA A 224 14.81 -0.60 -14.09
C ALA A 224 13.85 -0.81 -15.26
N GLN A 225 12.64 -1.31 -14.98
CA GLN A 225 11.54 -1.48 -15.94
C GLN A 225 10.26 -0.77 -15.50
N TYR A 226 9.88 -0.94 -14.23
CA TYR A 226 8.69 -0.34 -13.63
C TYR A 226 8.87 -0.16 -12.12
N THR A 227 9.58 0.90 -11.71
CA THR A 227 9.69 1.32 -10.31
C THR A 227 8.30 1.57 -9.71
N HIS A 228 7.78 0.56 -9.03
CA HIS A 228 6.35 0.42 -8.78
C HIS A 228 5.96 0.90 -7.38
N GLN A 229 6.55 0.30 -6.35
CA GLN A 229 6.24 0.63 -4.96
C GLN A 229 7.44 0.36 -4.04
N GLY A 230 7.46 1.06 -2.90
CA GLY A 230 8.37 0.75 -1.82
C GLY A 230 7.98 1.44 -0.52
N TRP A 231 8.65 1.09 0.56
CA TRP A 231 8.37 1.63 1.88
C TRP A 231 9.63 1.61 2.75
N LEU A 232 9.71 2.54 3.70
CA LEU A 232 10.72 2.53 4.77
C LEU A 232 10.72 1.18 5.51
N VAL A 233 11.93 0.64 5.73
CA VAL A 233 12.13 -0.56 6.54
C VAL A 233 11.61 -0.38 7.97
N ASP A 234 11.90 0.76 8.58
CA ASP A 234 11.46 1.13 9.93
C ASP A 234 11.55 2.66 10.17
N GLY A 235 11.34 3.07 11.43
CA GLY A 235 11.37 4.47 11.85
C GLY A 235 12.75 5.15 11.91
N ALA A 236 13.86 4.45 11.61
CA ALA A 236 15.18 5.07 11.46
C ALA A 236 15.26 5.94 10.20
N GLN A 237 14.41 5.67 9.21
CA GLN A 237 14.31 6.41 7.93
C GLN A 237 15.63 6.43 7.14
N THR A 238 16.38 5.32 7.19
CA THR A 238 17.67 5.16 6.51
C THR A 238 17.60 4.24 5.29
N HIS A 239 16.67 3.29 5.27
CA HIS A 239 16.51 2.38 4.14
C HIS A 239 15.05 2.21 3.75
N ILE A 240 14.84 1.98 2.46
CA ILE A 240 13.57 1.55 1.88
C ILE A 240 13.74 0.17 1.24
N LEU A 241 12.65 -0.58 1.22
CA LEU A 241 12.48 -1.76 0.38
C LEU A 241 11.62 -1.34 -0.81
N MET A 242 12.07 -1.65 -2.02
CA MET A 242 11.41 -1.26 -3.26
C MET A 242 11.33 -2.46 -4.19
N ASN A 243 10.25 -2.57 -4.96
CA ASN A 243 10.11 -3.53 -6.05
C ASN A 243 10.11 -2.82 -7.41
N ASP A 244 10.38 -3.62 -8.43
CA ASP A 244 10.19 -3.29 -9.84
C ASP A 244 9.19 -4.32 -10.37
N GLU A 245 8.06 -3.90 -10.92
CA GLU A 245 6.96 -4.84 -11.23
C GLU A 245 7.13 -5.57 -12.57
N LEU A 246 8.03 -5.09 -13.44
CA LEU A 246 8.20 -5.66 -14.77
C LEU A 246 9.55 -6.36 -14.96
N ASP A 247 10.43 -6.36 -13.95
CA ASP A 247 11.77 -6.94 -14.08
C ASP A 247 11.77 -8.47 -14.25
N GLU A 248 10.78 -9.18 -13.71
CA GLU A 248 10.60 -10.62 -13.95
C GLU A 248 10.15 -10.91 -15.39
N ILE A 249 9.24 -10.09 -15.93
CA ILE A 249 8.73 -10.22 -17.31
C ILE A 249 9.83 -9.93 -18.32
N GLU A 250 10.55 -8.84 -18.11
CA GLU A 250 11.58 -8.35 -19.04
C GLU A 250 12.92 -9.08 -18.86
N GLY A 251 13.02 -9.96 -17.86
CA GLY A 251 14.21 -10.76 -17.59
C GLY A 251 15.40 -9.92 -17.10
N THR A 252 15.13 -8.79 -16.46
CA THR A 252 16.16 -7.93 -15.85
C THR A 252 16.38 -8.20 -14.37
N THR A 253 15.65 -9.17 -13.79
CA THR A 253 15.93 -9.66 -12.44
C THR A 253 17.39 -10.13 -12.28
N PRO A 254 18.09 -9.70 -11.22
CA PRO A 254 19.49 -10.05 -10.99
C PRO A 254 19.78 -11.54 -10.72
N GLU A 255 18.80 -12.30 -10.22
CA GLU A 255 18.95 -13.71 -9.85
C GLU A 255 18.02 -14.66 -10.63
N GLY A 256 18.10 -14.62 -11.97
CA GLY A 256 17.55 -15.68 -12.82
C GLY A 256 16.03 -15.86 -12.74
N GLY A 257 15.28 -14.76 -12.72
CA GLY A 257 13.81 -14.77 -12.72
C GLY A 257 13.17 -14.85 -11.34
N ARG A 258 13.95 -14.74 -10.25
CA ARG A 258 13.42 -14.74 -8.88
C ARG A 258 12.87 -13.38 -8.50
N THR A 259 11.78 -13.37 -7.74
CA THR A 259 11.14 -12.13 -7.30
C THR A 259 12.12 -11.26 -6.53
N ALA A 260 12.33 -10.03 -6.98
CA ALA A 260 13.35 -9.14 -6.42
C ALA A 260 12.79 -8.13 -5.42
N THR A 261 13.57 -7.81 -4.39
CA THR A 261 13.36 -6.65 -3.53
C THR A 261 14.66 -5.87 -3.44
N LEU A 262 14.62 -4.64 -3.96
CA LEU A 262 15.73 -3.70 -3.96
C LEU A 262 15.83 -3.03 -2.60
N VAL A 263 17.01 -3.11 -1.97
CA VAL A 263 17.33 -2.44 -0.72
C VAL A 263 18.11 -1.17 -1.04
N TRP A 264 17.53 -0.04 -0.65
CA TRP A 264 18.09 1.28 -0.89
C TRP A 264 18.45 1.96 0.42
N ASN A 265 19.60 2.63 0.44
CA ASN A 265 20.01 3.54 1.48
C ASN A 265 19.65 4.98 1.07
N ILE A 266 18.88 5.65 1.93
CA ILE A 266 18.40 7.02 1.76
C ILE A 266 18.89 7.94 2.89
N SER A 267 20.01 7.58 3.53
CA SER A 267 20.59 8.39 4.61
C SER A 267 21.05 9.78 4.13
N ASP A 268 21.36 9.91 2.84
CA ASP A 268 21.47 11.18 2.11
C ASP A 268 20.30 11.27 1.12
N LEU A 269 19.32 12.13 1.40
CA LEU A 269 18.11 12.22 0.56
C LEU A 269 18.41 12.78 -0.84
N GLU A 270 19.51 13.53 -1.01
CA GLU A 270 19.93 14.04 -2.32
C GLU A 270 20.64 12.96 -3.16
N LYS A 271 21.11 11.88 -2.53
CA LYS A 271 21.85 10.79 -3.19
C LYS A 271 21.49 9.40 -2.64
N PRO A 272 20.24 8.93 -2.86
CA PRO A 272 19.90 7.54 -2.61
C PRO A 272 20.87 6.57 -3.31
N VAL A 273 21.16 5.43 -2.68
CA VAL A 273 22.02 4.39 -3.24
C VAL A 273 21.35 3.04 -3.10
N GLN A 274 21.25 2.28 -4.19
CA GLN A 274 20.83 0.88 -4.15
C GLN A 274 22.03 0.04 -3.68
N GLU A 275 21.93 -0.56 -2.49
CA GLU A 275 23.06 -1.23 -1.83
C GLU A 275 22.99 -2.77 -1.90
N GLY A 276 21.84 -3.32 -2.24
CA GLY A 276 21.68 -4.76 -2.38
C GLY A 276 20.30 -5.19 -2.84
N ILE A 277 20.19 -6.46 -3.20
CA ILE A 277 18.96 -7.06 -3.72
C ILE A 277 18.71 -8.33 -2.94
N PHE A 278 17.49 -8.48 -2.44
CA PHE A 278 17.00 -9.72 -1.87
C PHE A 278 16.21 -10.47 -2.94
N SER A 279 16.52 -11.74 -3.13
CA SER A 279 15.80 -12.61 -4.06
C SER A 279 14.94 -13.62 -3.31
N SER A 280 13.64 -13.51 -3.49
CA SER A 280 12.64 -14.40 -2.90
C SER A 280 12.84 -15.84 -3.38
N PRO A 281 12.52 -16.87 -2.59
CA PRO A 281 12.39 -18.25 -3.08
C PRO A 281 11.41 -18.42 -4.25
N ALA A 282 10.47 -17.48 -4.43
CA ALA A 282 9.51 -17.48 -5.54
C ALA A 282 10.06 -16.83 -6.81
N THR A 283 9.37 -17.08 -7.93
CA THR A 283 9.68 -16.58 -9.28
C THR A 283 8.52 -15.83 -9.92
N SER A 284 7.56 -15.36 -9.11
CA SER A 284 6.42 -14.57 -9.63
C SER A 284 6.77 -13.08 -9.68
N ILE A 285 5.88 -12.29 -10.27
CA ILE A 285 6.01 -10.84 -10.27
C ILE A 285 5.99 -10.28 -8.83
N GLY A 286 6.92 -9.38 -8.53
CA GLY A 286 6.96 -8.63 -7.27
C GLY A 286 5.97 -7.46 -7.28
N HIS A 287 5.33 -7.18 -6.14
CA HIS A 287 4.33 -6.11 -6.06
C HIS A 287 4.24 -5.54 -4.63
N ASN A 288 3.07 -5.08 -4.17
CA ASN A 288 2.92 -4.28 -2.94
C ASN A 288 3.56 -4.88 -1.69
N ALA A 289 4.54 -4.17 -1.11
CA ALA A 289 5.28 -4.57 0.08
C ALA A 289 5.23 -3.52 1.21
N TYR A 290 4.79 -3.93 2.40
CA TYR A 290 4.64 -3.07 3.57
C TYR A 290 5.42 -3.63 4.78
N PRO A 291 6.51 -2.96 5.21
CA PRO A 291 7.22 -3.27 6.43
C PRO A 291 6.40 -2.98 7.69
N LYS A 292 6.42 -3.92 8.63
CA LYS A 292 5.82 -3.80 9.95
C LYS A 292 6.59 -4.65 10.96
N ASP A 293 6.94 -4.05 12.10
CA ASP A 293 7.56 -4.72 13.25
C ASP A 293 8.82 -5.56 12.92
N GLY A 294 9.62 -5.09 11.96
CA GLY A 294 10.87 -5.75 11.53
C GLY A 294 10.68 -6.86 10.49
N TYR A 295 9.51 -6.93 9.88
CA TYR A 295 9.22 -7.85 8.77
C TYR A 295 8.65 -7.06 7.61
N SER A 296 9.00 -7.44 6.37
CA SER A 296 8.27 -7.00 5.18
C SER A 296 7.22 -8.04 4.81
N TYR A 297 6.01 -7.58 4.55
CA TYR A 297 4.93 -8.38 4.01
C TYR A 297 4.74 -7.93 2.58
N ALA A 298 4.78 -8.84 1.61
CA ALA A 298 4.68 -8.54 0.19
C ALA A 298 3.60 -9.39 -0.46
N SER A 299 2.64 -8.76 -1.14
CA SER A 299 1.69 -9.47 -2.01
C SER A 299 2.32 -9.58 -3.39
N ASN A 300 2.85 -10.74 -3.75
CA ASN A 300 3.58 -10.97 -4.99
C ASN A 300 2.74 -11.83 -5.94
N TYR A 301 1.66 -11.26 -6.49
CA TYR A 301 0.81 -11.86 -7.52
C TYR A 301 0.63 -13.38 -7.34
N CYS A 302 1.10 -14.19 -8.30
CA CYS A 302 0.87 -15.64 -8.34
C CYS A 302 1.46 -16.37 -7.12
N SER A 303 2.50 -15.84 -6.50
CA SER A 303 3.12 -16.47 -5.32
C SER A 303 2.49 -16.06 -3.98
N GLY A 304 1.48 -15.19 -4.02
CA GLY A 304 0.68 -14.80 -2.86
C GLY A 304 1.40 -13.88 -1.87
N LEU A 305 1.03 -13.99 -0.59
CA LEU A 305 1.63 -13.20 0.48
C LEU A 305 2.96 -13.82 0.91
N ARG A 306 4.05 -13.06 0.89
CA ARG A 306 5.40 -13.44 1.31
C ARG A 306 5.83 -12.59 2.51
N VAL A 307 6.44 -13.20 3.52
CA VAL A 307 6.87 -12.51 4.75
C VAL A 307 8.37 -12.69 4.94
N THR A 308 9.10 -11.57 4.93
CA THR A 308 10.56 -11.53 4.97
C THR A 308 11.04 -10.82 6.21
N ASP A 309 11.99 -11.41 6.94
CA ASP A 309 12.68 -10.77 8.06
C ASP A 309 13.58 -9.64 7.57
N THR A 310 13.39 -8.43 8.11
CA THR A 310 14.13 -7.23 7.72
C THR A 310 14.83 -6.57 8.90
N ARG A 311 14.83 -7.19 10.08
CA ARG A 311 15.33 -6.61 11.34
C ARG A 311 16.79 -6.17 11.30
N GLN A 312 17.59 -6.79 10.44
CA GLN A 312 19.03 -6.53 10.35
C GLN A 312 19.41 -5.61 9.18
N VAL A 313 18.46 -5.21 8.32
CA VAL A 313 18.72 -4.36 7.15
C VAL A 313 19.38 -3.04 7.60
N ASN A 314 18.77 -2.33 8.55
CA ASN A 314 19.27 -1.06 9.08
C ASN A 314 20.46 -1.19 10.04
N SER A 315 20.86 -2.42 10.41
CA SER A 315 21.98 -2.68 11.32
C SER A 315 23.26 -3.09 10.60
N GLY A 316 23.39 -2.72 9.31
CA GLY A 316 24.53 -3.04 8.46
C GLY A 316 24.44 -4.41 7.78
N GLY A 317 23.33 -5.14 7.95
CA GLY A 317 23.11 -6.42 7.29
C GLY A 317 22.64 -6.29 5.83
N GLY A 318 22.01 -5.16 5.49
CA GLY A 318 21.48 -4.90 4.14
C GLY A 318 20.60 -6.04 3.61
N ALA A 319 20.55 -6.21 2.29
CA ALA A 319 19.79 -7.27 1.64
C ALA A 319 20.25 -8.68 2.03
N ALA A 320 21.55 -8.90 2.25
CA ALA A 320 22.11 -10.20 2.62
C ALA A 320 21.61 -10.74 3.97
N SER A 321 21.05 -9.86 4.80
CA SER A 321 20.45 -10.24 6.09
C SER A 321 18.99 -10.66 6.00
N MET A 322 18.33 -10.42 4.86
CA MET A 322 16.92 -10.71 4.66
C MET A 322 16.69 -12.20 4.44
N LYS A 323 15.58 -12.70 4.97
CA LYS A 323 15.18 -14.11 4.82
C LYS A 323 13.68 -14.25 4.87
N GLU A 324 13.09 -14.98 3.92
CA GLU A 324 11.68 -15.37 4.00
C GLU A 324 11.44 -16.28 5.21
N VAL A 325 10.42 -15.97 6.00
CA VAL A 325 10.05 -16.68 7.24
C VAL A 325 8.64 -17.25 7.20
N ALA A 326 7.76 -16.75 6.33
CA ALA A 326 6.42 -17.29 6.11
C ALA A 326 5.91 -16.91 4.72
N PHE A 327 4.91 -17.65 4.26
CA PHE A 327 4.12 -17.28 3.09
C PHE A 327 2.69 -17.80 3.24
N PHE A 328 1.77 -17.22 2.46
CA PHE A 328 0.45 -17.75 2.23
C PHE A 328 0.11 -17.58 0.76
N ASP A 329 0.03 -18.71 0.06
CA ASP A 329 -0.22 -18.74 -1.36
C ASP A 329 -1.72 -18.73 -1.65
N VAL A 330 -2.19 -17.71 -2.35
CA VAL A 330 -3.59 -17.61 -2.78
C VAL A 330 -3.85 -18.42 -4.03
N ARG A 331 -2.80 -18.80 -4.79
CA ARG A 331 -2.82 -19.47 -6.10
C ARG A 331 -1.80 -20.64 -6.16
N PRO A 332 -1.99 -21.69 -5.34
CA PRO A 332 -0.99 -22.76 -5.14
C PRO A 332 -0.74 -23.67 -6.35
N GLU A 333 -1.45 -23.50 -7.45
CA GLU A 333 -1.21 -24.26 -8.68
C GLU A 333 0.11 -23.90 -9.37
N ASP A 334 0.56 -22.64 -9.31
CA ASP A 334 1.81 -22.19 -9.93
C ASP A 334 2.24 -20.78 -9.47
N ASP A 335 3.54 -20.50 -9.61
CA ASP A 335 4.17 -19.20 -9.37
C ASP A 335 4.49 -18.49 -10.71
N SER A 336 3.56 -18.47 -11.68
CA SER A 336 3.81 -17.88 -13.00
C SER A 336 4.18 -16.38 -12.92
N VAL A 337 4.95 -15.93 -13.92
CA VAL A 337 5.23 -14.51 -14.15
C VAL A 337 4.03 -13.88 -14.85
N GLU A 338 2.92 -13.75 -14.13
CA GLU A 338 1.65 -13.21 -14.61
C GLU A 338 0.95 -12.37 -13.53
N PHE A 339 0.06 -11.47 -13.96
CA PHE A 339 -0.74 -10.60 -13.09
C PHE A 339 -2.00 -11.31 -12.56
N PHE A 340 -1.82 -12.42 -11.85
CA PHE A 340 -2.88 -13.14 -11.13
C PHE A 340 -2.53 -13.28 -9.65
N GLY A 341 -3.47 -13.69 -8.79
CA GLY A 341 -3.18 -13.92 -7.38
C GLY A 341 -3.23 -12.63 -6.55
N ALA A 342 -2.33 -12.47 -5.57
CA ALA A 342 -2.44 -11.44 -4.54
C ALA A 342 -2.05 -10.05 -5.05
N TRP A 343 -3.01 -9.11 -5.06
CA TRP A 343 -2.76 -7.71 -5.44
C TRP A 343 -2.20 -6.90 -4.27
N SER A 344 -2.85 -6.96 -3.11
CA SER A 344 -2.45 -6.15 -1.95
C SER A 344 -2.83 -6.84 -0.65
N HIS A 345 -2.38 -6.26 0.46
CA HIS A 345 -2.72 -6.71 1.80
C HIS A 345 -2.74 -5.54 2.80
N PHE A 346 -3.47 -5.72 3.90
CA PHE A 346 -3.49 -4.80 5.02
C PHE A 346 -3.32 -5.54 6.34
N ILE A 347 -2.38 -5.07 7.18
CA ILE A 347 -2.04 -5.72 8.45
C ILE A 347 -2.68 -4.98 9.62
N PHE A 348 -3.70 -5.60 10.21
CA PHE A 348 -4.38 -5.04 11.37
C PHE A 348 -3.56 -5.12 12.67
N PRO A 349 -3.84 -4.26 13.67
CA PRO A 349 -3.23 -4.35 15.01
C PRO A 349 -3.46 -5.70 15.72
N SER A 350 -4.58 -6.38 15.46
CA SER A 350 -4.84 -7.74 15.96
C SER A 350 -3.83 -8.79 15.47
N GLY A 351 -3.09 -8.47 14.40
CA GLY A 351 -2.22 -9.38 13.67
C GLY A 351 -2.94 -10.17 12.56
N TRP A 352 -4.25 -9.97 12.37
CA TRP A 352 -4.93 -10.41 11.17
C TRP A 352 -4.45 -9.61 9.96
N ILE A 353 -4.36 -10.28 8.82
CA ILE A 353 -3.91 -9.72 7.55
C ILE A 353 -5.05 -9.96 6.56
N ALA A 354 -5.63 -8.89 6.04
CA ALA A 354 -6.50 -8.99 4.88
C ALA A 354 -5.62 -9.07 3.65
N VAL A 355 -5.78 -10.11 2.82
CA VAL A 355 -5.12 -10.26 1.52
C VAL A 355 -6.20 -10.28 0.48
N ASN A 356 -6.11 -9.38 -0.50
CA ASN A 356 -7.05 -9.34 -1.60
C ASN A 356 -6.37 -9.85 -2.86
N SER A 357 -6.98 -10.86 -3.48
CA SER A 357 -6.49 -11.41 -4.74
C SER A 357 -7.35 -10.96 -5.91
N ILE A 358 -6.81 -11.04 -7.12
CA ILE A 358 -7.52 -10.66 -8.35
C ILE A 358 -8.72 -11.58 -8.55
N GLU A 359 -8.48 -12.86 -8.76
CA GLU A 359 -9.51 -13.77 -9.29
C GLU A 359 -10.19 -14.64 -8.23
N ARG A 360 -9.74 -14.63 -6.97
CA ARG A 360 -10.21 -15.57 -5.93
C ARG A 360 -10.98 -14.91 -4.80
N GLY A 361 -10.74 -13.63 -4.50
CA GLY A 361 -11.47 -12.90 -3.47
C GLY A 361 -10.58 -12.45 -2.30
N SER A 362 -11.24 -12.18 -1.18
CA SER A 362 -10.59 -11.71 0.05
C SER A 362 -10.29 -12.85 1.00
N PHE A 363 -9.08 -12.85 1.56
CA PHE A 363 -8.60 -13.79 2.57
C PHE A 363 -8.25 -13.04 3.85
N ILE A 364 -8.55 -13.65 5.00
CA ILE A 364 -8.04 -13.21 6.30
C ILE A 364 -7.08 -14.28 6.79
N VAL A 365 -5.82 -13.90 7.00
CA VAL A 365 -4.76 -14.80 7.42
C VAL A 365 -3.98 -14.20 8.58
N ARG A 366 -3.19 -15.02 9.28
CA ARG A 366 -2.31 -14.57 10.35
C ARG A 366 -1.08 -15.44 10.38
N VAL A 367 0.07 -14.82 10.58
CA VAL A 367 1.32 -15.57 10.74
C VAL A 367 1.24 -16.43 11.98
N GLN A 368 1.67 -17.69 11.86
CA GLN A 368 1.61 -18.66 12.95
C GLN A 368 2.39 -18.17 14.18
N PRO A 369 1.86 -18.35 15.40
CA PRO A 369 2.58 -18.02 16.62
C PRO A 369 3.96 -18.68 16.67
N GLY A 370 4.99 -17.90 17.00
CA GLY A 370 6.38 -18.37 17.11
C GLY A 370 7.23 -18.25 15.84
N VAL A 371 6.62 -17.95 14.68
CA VAL A 371 7.37 -17.67 13.44
C VAL A 371 7.96 -16.26 13.47
N LEU A 372 7.15 -15.28 13.82
CA LEU A 372 7.65 -13.93 14.10
C LEU A 372 8.31 -13.95 15.47
N ALA A 373 9.54 -13.44 15.55
CA ALA A 373 10.18 -13.24 16.82
C ALA A 373 9.32 -12.28 17.64
N SER A 374 9.08 -12.61 18.91
CA SER A 374 8.40 -11.69 19.81
C SER A 374 9.21 -10.40 19.81
N GLY A 375 8.65 -9.32 19.25
CA GLY A 375 9.28 -8.00 19.26
C GLY A 375 9.82 -7.75 20.65
N GLY A 376 11.13 -7.56 20.75
CA GLY A 376 11.78 -7.40 22.05
C GLY A 376 11.03 -6.32 22.80
N LYS A 377 10.37 -6.68 23.91
CA LYS A 377 9.96 -5.69 24.90
C LYS A 377 11.22 -4.90 25.17
N LYS A 378 11.30 -3.64 24.71
CA LYS A 378 12.31 -2.69 25.17
C LYS A 378 12.23 -2.76 26.68
N GLY A 379 13.25 -3.36 27.30
CA GLY A 379 13.32 -3.48 28.74
C GLY A 379 13.22 -2.08 29.29
N GLY A 380 12.08 -1.75 29.89
CA GLY A 380 11.97 -0.54 30.70
C GLY A 380 13.11 -0.54 31.71
N PRO A 381 13.72 0.62 32.01
CA PRO A 381 14.81 0.69 32.97
C PRO A 381 14.36 -0.03 34.24
N LYS A 382 15.08 -1.08 34.65
CA LYS A 382 14.94 -1.59 36.01
C LYS A 382 15.25 -0.41 36.92
N GLY A 383 14.21 0.12 37.57
CA GLY A 383 14.36 1.17 38.56
C GLY A 383 15.44 0.78 39.58
N PRO A 384 16.19 1.75 40.11
CA PRO A 384 17.28 1.47 41.01
C PRO A 384 16.77 0.64 42.18
N LYS A 385 17.41 -0.51 42.43
CA LYS A 385 17.26 -1.21 43.71
C LYS A 385 17.69 -0.22 44.79
N GLY A 386 16.73 0.26 45.57
CA GLY A 386 16.99 1.08 46.74
C GLY A 386 17.87 0.31 47.74
N PRO A 387 18.75 0.99 48.48
CA PRO A 387 19.58 0.33 49.47
C PRO A 387 18.79 0.00 50.75
N LYS A 388 19.03 -1.24 51.19
CA LYS A 388 18.70 -1.91 52.46
C LYS A 388 17.33 -2.58 52.57
#